data_AF-A0A350XRP1-F1
#
_entry.id   AF-A0A350XRP1-F1
#
_cell.length_a   1.000
_cell.length_b   1.000
_cell.length_c   1.000
_cell.angle_alpha   90.00
_cell.angle_beta   90.00
_cell.angle_gamma   90.00
#
_symmetry.space_group_name_H-M   'P 1'
#
loop_
_entity.id
_entity.type
_entity.pdbx_description
1 polymer ?
#
loop_
_entity_poly.entity_id
_entity_poly.type
_entity_poly.pdbx_seq_one_letter_code
_entity_poly.pdbx_strand_id
1 'polypeptide(L)' 'MKDQVDGLDDIGMRATFLNSSLDPSERAARIARMRRGEYELVYAAPEGLEASVGSALEGVDLRLVAVDEAH' A
#
# COMPACT_ATOMS: atom_id res chain seq x y z
N MET A 1 -3.49 -10.35 -2.60
CA MET A 1 -2.65 -9.13 -2.68
C MET A 1 -1.48 -9.28 -3.64
N LYS A 2 -0.54 -10.22 -3.46
CA LYS A 2 0.58 -10.38 -4.42
C LYS A 2 0.10 -10.58 -5.86
N ASP A 3 -0.78 -11.56 -6.09
CA ASP A 3 -1.32 -11.81 -7.43
C ASP A 3 -2.08 -10.60 -8.02
N GLN A 4 -2.69 -9.76 -7.16
CA GLN A 4 -3.35 -8.52 -7.60
C GLN A 4 -2.32 -7.46 -8.03
N VAL A 5 -1.21 -7.34 -7.29
CA VAL A 5 -0.10 -6.45 -7.65
C VAL A 5 0.60 -6.94 -8.92
N ASP A 6 0.91 -8.23 -9.02
CA ASP A 6 1.56 -8.82 -10.18
C ASP A 6 0.71 -8.58 -11.45
N GLY A 7 -0.61 -8.75 -11.38
CA GLY A 7 -1.51 -8.45 -12.51
C GLY A 7 -1.62 -6.97 -12.87
N LEU A 8 -1.37 -6.05 -11.93
CA LEU A 8 -1.31 -4.61 -12.19
C LEU A 8 0.03 -4.18 -12.80
N ASP A 9 1.12 -4.81 -12.35
CA ASP A 9 2.45 -4.61 -12.92
C ASP A 9 2.47 -5.07 -14.39
N ASP A 10 1.77 -6.16 -14.73
CA ASP A 10 1.64 -6.66 -16.11
C ASP A 10 0.99 -5.65 -17.08
N ILE A 11 0.13 -4.75 -16.57
CA ILE A 11 -0.48 -3.67 -17.36
C ILE A 11 0.26 -2.32 -17.20
N GLY A 12 1.41 -2.33 -16.54
CA GLY A 12 2.27 -1.16 -16.35
C GLY A 12 1.83 -0.20 -15.25
N MET A 13 0.91 -0.60 -14.37
CA MET A 13 0.50 0.20 -13.21
C MET A 13 1.48 -0.01 -12.06
N ARG A 14 1.94 1.09 -11.44
CA ARG A 14 2.85 1.00 -10.29
C ARG A 14 2.06 0.67 -9.03
N ALA A 15 1.94 -0.62 -8.73
CA ALA A 15 1.22 -1.10 -7.56
C ALA A 15 2.15 -1.66 -6.48
N THR A 16 1.70 -1.66 -5.24
CA THR A 16 2.37 -2.42 -4.17
C THR A 16 1.38 -2.89 -3.12
N PHE A 17 1.86 -3.64 -2.13
CA PHE A 17 1.08 -4.03 -0.97
C PHE A 17 1.79 -3.75 0.35
N LEU A 18 1.02 -3.55 1.42
CA LEU A 18 1.45 -3.40 2.81
C LEU A 18 0.66 -4.39 3.67
N ASN A 19 1.33 -5.42 4.19
CA ASN A 19 0.76 -6.40 5.11
C ASN A 19 1.82 -6.86 6.13
N SER A 20 1.42 -7.71 7.07
CA SER A 20 2.29 -8.24 8.13
C SER A 20 3.33 -9.26 7.66
N SER A 21 3.24 -9.75 6.42
CA SER A 21 4.22 -10.69 5.85
C SER A 21 5.52 -10.00 5.39
N LEU A 22 5.53 -8.67 5.31
CA LEU A 22 6.72 -7.90 4.92
C LEU A 22 7.68 -7.75 6.09
N ASP A 23 8.98 -7.89 5.80
CA ASP A 23 10.03 -7.48 6.72
C ASP A 23 9.90 -5.98 7.06
N PRO A 24 10.24 -5.56 8.30
CA PRO A 24 10.10 -4.17 8.71
C PRO A 24 10.83 -3.15 7.82
N SER A 25 12.00 -3.52 7.29
CA SER A 25 12.79 -2.69 6.38
C SER A 25 12.09 -2.49 5.02
N GLU A 26 11.54 -3.57 4.47
CA GLU A 26 10.80 -3.54 3.21
C GLU A 26 9.50 -2.74 3.37
N ARG A 27 8.78 -2.94 4.48
CA ARG A 27 7.59 -2.14 4.81
C ARG A 27 7.93 -0.65 4.90
N ALA A 28 9.02 -0.29 5.57
CA ALA A 28 9.47 1.09 5.67
C ALA A 28 9.85 1.69 4.31
N ALA A 29 10.55 0.92 3.46
CA ALA A 29 10.92 1.34 2.11
C ALA A 29 9.68 1.62 1.24
N ARG A 30 8.66 0.75 1.28
CA ARG A 30 7.40 0.94 0.56
C ARG A 30 6.63 2.17 1.05
N ILE A 31 6.54 2.38 2.37
CA ILE A 31 5.90 3.59 2.93
C ILE A 31 6.62 4.85 2.44
N ALA A 32 7.95 4.85 2.42
CA ALA A 32 8.73 6.00 1.93
C ALA A 32 8.47 6.28 0.43
N ARG A 33 8.35 5.24 -0.39
CA ARG A 33 8.01 5.34 -1.83
C ARG A 33 6.58 5.83 -2.04
N MET A 34 5.62 5.34 -1.25
CA MET A 34 4.23 5.79 -1.24
C MET A 34 4.12 7.30 -0.96
N ARG A 35 4.83 7.79 0.07
CA ARG A 35 4.88 9.23 0.40
C ARG A 35 5.50 10.10 -0.70
N ARG A 36 6.33 9.52 -1.57
CA ARG A 36 6.90 10.21 -2.74
C ARG A 36 6.00 10.15 -3.99
N GLY A 37 4.83 9.51 -3.90
CA GLY A 37 3.92 9.35 -5.04
C GLY A 37 4.44 8.37 -6.10
N GLU A 38 5.30 7.42 -5.71
CA GLU A 38 5.86 6.45 -6.66
C GLU A 38 4.87 5.33 -7.03
N TYR A 39 3.81 5.14 -6.24
CA TYR A 39 2.78 4.14 -6.48
C TYR A 39 1.46 4.82 -6.86
N GLU A 40 0.73 4.18 -7.77
CA GLU A 40 -0.61 4.54 -8.20
C GLU A 40 -1.68 3.82 -7.37
N LEU A 41 -1.37 2.60 -6.92
CA LEU A 41 -2.25 1.82 -6.06
C LEU A 41 -1.44 1.12 -4.96
N VAL A 42 -1.96 1.17 -3.73
CA VAL A 42 -1.40 0.45 -2.59
C VAL A 42 -2.48 -0.40 -1.96
N TYR A 43 -2.32 -1.72 -2.03
CA TYR A 43 -3.14 -2.65 -1.26
C TYR A 43 -2.65 -2.68 0.19
N ALA A 44 -3.54 -2.52 1.15
CA ALA A 44 -3.18 -2.60 2.55
C ALA A 44 -4.10 -3.55 3.30
N ALA A 45 -3.51 -4.45 4.09
CA ALA A 45 -4.26 -5.25 5.05
C ALA A 45 -4.50 -4.42 6.32
N PRO A 46 -5.65 -4.53 7.01
CA PRO A 46 -5.93 -3.77 8.23
C PRO A 46 -4.82 -3.87 9.30
N GLU A 47 -4.30 -5.07 9.52
CA GLU A 47 -3.17 -5.36 10.41
C GLU A 47 -1.84 -4.80 9.87
N GLY A 48 -1.72 -4.67 8.55
CA GLY A 48 -0.58 -4.03 7.90
C GLY A 48 -0.48 -2.53 8.19
N LEU A 49 -1.53 -1.92 8.75
CA LEU A 49 -1.63 -0.50 9.09
C LEU A 49 -1.48 -0.23 10.60
N GLU A 50 -1.02 -1.21 11.38
CA GLU A 50 -0.92 -1.10 12.85
C GLU A 50 -0.19 0.16 13.34
N ALA A 51 -0.67 0.63 14.51
CA ALA A 51 -0.37 1.86 15.26
C ALA A 51 -1.04 3.16 14.78
N SER A 52 -1.24 3.39 13.48
CA SER A 52 -2.05 4.51 12.96
C SER A 52 -2.01 4.50 11.43
N VAL A 53 -3.15 4.23 10.79
CA VAL A 53 -3.35 4.50 9.35
C VAL A 53 -2.95 5.96 9.03
N GLY A 54 -3.25 6.88 9.94
CA GLY A 54 -2.94 8.30 9.81
C GLY A 54 -1.44 8.58 9.67
N SER A 55 -0.58 7.92 10.44
CA SER A 55 0.87 8.15 10.33
C SER A 55 1.43 7.57 9.04
N ALA A 56 0.92 6.42 8.59
CA ALA A 56 1.33 5.83 7.30
C ALA A 56 0.93 6.74 6.12
N LEU A 57 -0.27 7.33 6.17
CA LEU A 57 -0.80 8.21 5.14
C LEU A 57 -0.37 9.68 5.28
N GLU A 58 0.31 10.04 6.36
CA GLU A 58 0.80 11.40 6.57
C GLU A 58 1.74 11.83 5.42
N GLY A 59 1.40 12.96 4.79
CA GLY A 59 2.14 13.50 3.65
C GLY A 59 1.89 12.79 2.31
N VAL A 60 1.01 11.79 2.26
CA VAL A 60 0.59 11.14 1.01
C VAL A 60 -0.49 11.99 0.33
N ASP A 61 -0.34 12.24 -0.98
CA ASP A 61 -1.39 12.83 -1.82
C ASP A 61 -2.49 11.78 -2.10
N LEU A 62 -3.30 11.50 -1.09
CA LEU A 62 -4.32 10.46 -1.11
C LEU A 62 -5.53 10.90 -1.94
N ARG A 63 -5.77 10.21 -3.06
CA ARG A 63 -6.87 10.50 -3.98
C ARG A 63 -8.14 9.69 -3.72
N LEU A 64 -7.99 8.46 -3.23
CA LEU A 64 -9.09 7.52 -3.02
C LEU A 64 -8.71 6.50 -1.93
N VAL A 65 -9.70 6.10 -1.14
CA VAL A 65 -9.64 4.91 -0.30
C VAL A 65 -10.80 4.01 -0.71
N ALA A 66 -10.49 2.75 -1.03
CA ALA A 66 -11.48 1.72 -1.30
C ALA A 66 -11.34 0.62 -0.24
N VAL A 67 -12.47 0.18 0.31
CA VAL A 67 -12.54 -0.96 1.24
C VAL A 67 -13.14 -2.12 0.47
N ASP A 68 -12.35 -3.16 0.26
CA ASP A 68 -12.81 -4.42 -0.32
C ASP A 68 -13.52 -5.25 0.76
N GLU A 69 -14.51 -6.05 0.37
CA GLU A 69 -15.29 -6.90 1.30
C GLU A 69 -15.92 -6.16 2.49
N ALA A 70 -16.55 -5.01 2.24
CA ALA A 70 -17.18 -4.17 3.28
C ALA A 70 -18.54 -4.71 3.81
N HIS A 71 -18.77 -6.02 3.68
CA HIS A 71 -20.02 -6.68 4.03
C HIS A 71 -20.16 -6.98 5.54
#